data_AF-A0A431K500-F1
#
_entry.id   AF-A0A431K500-F1
#
_cell.length_a   1.000
_cell.length_b   1.000
_cell.length_c   1.000
_cell.angle_alpha   90.00
_cell.angle_beta   90.00
_cell.angle_gamma   90.00
#
_symmetry.space_group_name_H-M   'P 1'
#
loop_
_entity.id
_entity.type
_entity.pdbx_description
1 polymer ?
#
loop_
_entity_poly.entity_id
_entity_poly.type
_entity_poly.pdbx_seq_one_letter_code
_entity_poly.pdbx_strand_id
1 'polypeptide(L)'
;LGTINSEVDVVLPGGLKIVATVANDAIRELNLAAGTPVQAFVKASSVLLVAGGTGARLSARNCLDGTISAITEGPISTDVALTLGNGQTVHATITHESSVTLGLKVGAPATAAFKAPSVILGLVG
;
A
#
# COMPACT_ATOMS: atom_id res chain seq x y z
N LEU A 1 4.82 -3.27 22.00
CA LEU A 1 4.87 -4.59 21.33
C LEU A 1 3.62 -5.37 21.71
N GLY A 2 3.03 -6.16 20.80
CA GLY A 2 1.95 -7.10 21.14
C GLY A 2 2.50 -8.45 21.62
N THR A 3 1.64 -9.47 21.76
CA THR A 3 2.04 -10.81 22.27
C THR A 3 2.98 -11.54 21.30
N ILE A 4 2.65 -11.54 20.01
CA ILE A 4 3.43 -12.23 18.95
C ILE A 4 3.88 -11.24 17.87
N ASN A 5 2.97 -10.33 17.50
CA ASN A 5 3.21 -9.30 16.49
C ASN A 5 3.08 -7.91 17.10
N SER A 6 3.69 -6.94 16.44
CA SER A 6 3.58 -5.52 16.75
C SER A 6 3.25 -4.72 15.51
N GLU A 7 2.49 -3.65 15.70
CA GLU A 7 2.31 -2.63 14.67
C GLU A 7 3.53 -1.70 14.68
N VAL A 8 4.02 -1.40 13.48
CA VAL A 8 5.11 -0.46 13.24
C VAL A 8 4.58 0.62 12.30
N ASP A 9 4.56 1.85 12.78
CA ASP A 9 4.27 3.02 11.96
C ASP A 9 5.50 3.39 11.13
N VAL A 10 5.32 3.51 9.82
CA VAL A 10 6.35 3.95 8.87
C VAL A 10 5.94 5.31 8.31
N VAL A 11 6.79 6.30 8.52
CA VAL A 11 6.62 7.63 7.94
C VAL A 11 7.32 7.67 6.59
N LEU A 12 6.53 7.81 5.54
CA LEU A 12 7.00 7.98 4.17
C LEU A 12 7.39 9.45 3.91
N PRO A 13 8.18 9.73 2.86
CA PRO A 13 8.41 11.09 2.39
C PRO A 13 7.11 11.90 2.27
N GLY A 14 7.17 13.18 2.61
CA GLY A 14 5.98 14.06 2.65
C GLY A 14 5.03 13.80 3.83
N GLY A 15 5.43 13.00 4.82
CA GLY A 15 4.69 12.83 6.09
C GLY A 15 3.53 11.82 6.04
N LEU A 16 3.29 11.20 4.88
CA LEU A 16 2.31 10.13 4.73
C LEU A 16 2.72 8.93 5.60
N LYS A 17 1.75 8.26 6.23
CA LYS A 17 2.03 7.13 7.13
C LYS A 17 1.41 5.84 6.60
N ILE A 18 2.14 4.75 6.76
CA ILE A 18 1.62 3.39 6.62
C ILE A 18 1.93 2.59 7.89
N VAL A 19 1.18 1.53 8.11
CA VAL A 19 1.32 0.60 9.23
C VAL A 19 1.74 -0.76 8.69
N ALA A 20 2.79 -1.32 9.26
CA ALA A 20 3.21 -2.71 9.07
C ALA A 20 2.89 -3.54 10.31
N THR A 21 2.55 -4.81 10.13
CA THR A 21 2.50 -5.78 11.23
C THR A 21 3.74 -6.66 11.15
N VAL A 22 4.58 -6.61 12.17
CA VAL A 22 5.89 -7.27 12.20
C VAL A 22 5.95 -8.23 13.39
N ALA A 23 6.51 -9.43 13.18
CA ALA A 23 6.75 -10.37 14.26
C ALA A 23 7.74 -9.78 15.28
N ASN A 24 7.49 -10.01 16.56
CA ASN A 24 8.35 -9.48 17.63
C ASN A 24 9.80 -9.97 17.52
N ASP A 25 10.02 -11.19 17.04
CA ASP A 25 11.36 -11.73 16.84
C ASP A 25 12.10 -11.00 15.71
N ALA A 26 11.42 -10.70 14.60
CA ALA A 26 11.99 -9.89 13.52
C ALA A 26 12.35 -8.47 13.99
N ILE A 27 11.55 -7.85 14.87
CA ILE A 27 11.88 -6.54 15.46
C ILE A 27 13.19 -6.61 16.25
N ARG A 28 13.39 -7.69 17.02
CA ARG A 28 14.61 -7.90 17.81
C ARG A 28 15.82 -8.21 16.91
N GLU A 29 15.65 -9.10 15.93
CA GLU A 29 16.70 -9.51 15.00
C GLU A 29 17.22 -8.33 14.16
N LEU A 30 16.31 -7.46 13.70
CA LEU A 30 16.65 -6.28 12.91
C LEU A 30 17.07 -5.08 13.77
N ASN A 31 17.03 -5.19 15.11
CA ASN A 31 17.17 -4.08 16.06
C ASN A 31 16.31 -2.86 15.66
N LEU A 32 15.08 -3.14 15.22
CA LEU A 32 14.18 -2.11 14.71
C LEU A 32 13.68 -1.25 15.87
N ALA A 33 14.01 0.05 15.82
CA ALA A 33 13.62 1.03 16.82
C ALA A 33 12.99 2.26 16.16
N ALA A 34 12.39 3.13 16.97
CA ALA A 34 11.90 4.41 16.47
C ALA A 34 13.05 5.22 15.86
N GLY A 35 12.84 5.72 14.64
CA GLY A 35 13.86 6.45 13.88
C GLY A 35 14.78 5.57 13.02
N THR A 36 14.71 4.24 13.11
CA THR A 36 15.44 3.35 12.21
C THR A 36 14.96 3.56 10.76
N PRO A 37 15.84 3.92 9.82
CA PRO A 37 15.48 4.01 8.40
C PRO A 37 15.15 2.62 7.84
N VAL A 38 14.02 2.53 7.13
CA VAL A 38 13.55 1.28 6.51
C VAL A 38 13.07 1.53 5.09
N GLN A 39 13.12 0.49 4.27
CA GLN A 39 12.35 0.36 3.04
C GLN A 39 11.10 -0.48 3.33
N ALA A 40 9.95 -0.02 2.85
CA ALA A 40 8.69 -0.74 2.95
C ALA A 40 8.29 -1.29 1.59
N PHE A 41 8.00 -2.58 1.54
CA PHE A 41 7.58 -3.29 0.34
C PHE A 41 6.16 -3.80 0.51
N VAL A 42 5.32 -3.55 -0.49
CA VAL A 42 3.98 -4.14 -0.60
C VAL A 42 3.84 -4.73 -1.99
N LYS A 43 3.41 -5.98 -2.08
CA LYS A 43 3.16 -6.62 -3.37
C LYS A 43 1.95 -5.97 -4.03
N ALA A 44 2.05 -5.58 -5.30
CA ALA A 44 0.96 -4.91 -6.03
C ALA A 44 -0.36 -5.72 -6.03
N SER A 45 -0.29 -7.05 -6.07
CA SER A 45 -1.47 -7.93 -5.99
C SER A 45 -2.12 -8.00 -4.60
N SER A 46 -1.48 -7.46 -3.57
CA SER A 46 -2.04 -7.34 -2.21
C SER A 46 -2.69 -5.98 -1.97
N VAL A 47 -2.63 -5.08 -2.96
CA VAL A 47 -3.25 -3.75 -2.91
C VAL A 47 -4.63 -3.84 -3.55
N LEU A 48 -5.65 -3.58 -2.76
CA LEU A 48 -7.01 -3.35 -3.25
C LEU A 48 -7.12 -1.94 -3.80
N LEU A 49 -7.84 -1.80 -4.91
CA LEU A 49 -8.14 -0.52 -5.51
C LEU A 49 -9.60 -0.15 -5.28
N VAL A 50 -9.84 0.99 -4.64
CA VAL A 50 -11.18 1.55 -4.45
C VAL A 50 -11.36 2.71 -5.42
N ALA A 51 -12.19 2.52 -6.44
CA ALA A 51 -12.49 3.55 -7.43
C ALA A 51 -13.39 4.65 -6.84
N GLY A 52 -13.19 5.90 -7.28
CA GLY A 52 -14.01 7.04 -6.87
C GLY A 52 -13.59 7.71 -5.54
N GLY A 53 -12.57 7.17 -4.87
CA GLY A 53 -12.07 7.70 -3.60
C GLY A 53 -12.98 7.42 -2.39
N THR A 54 -12.58 7.96 -1.24
CA THR A 54 -13.08 7.71 0.12
C THR A 54 -14.58 7.38 0.23
N GLY A 55 -14.90 6.19 0.77
CA GLY A 55 -16.28 5.78 1.06
C GLY A 55 -16.44 4.31 1.45
N ALA A 56 -15.49 3.46 1.07
CA ALA A 56 -15.47 2.07 1.48
C ALA A 56 -15.04 1.92 2.95
N ARG A 57 -15.84 1.22 3.75
CA ARG A 57 -15.44 0.80 5.11
C ARG A 57 -14.61 -0.47 5.01
N LEU A 58 -13.29 -0.33 5.10
CA LEU A 58 -12.34 -1.44 5.00
C LEU A 58 -11.69 -1.73 6.36
N SER A 59 -11.33 -3.00 6.59
CA SER A 59 -10.48 -3.39 7.73
C SER A 59 -8.98 -3.17 7.47
N ALA A 60 -8.63 -2.73 6.26
CA ALA A 60 -7.27 -2.34 5.91
C ALA A 60 -6.85 -1.12 6.74
N ARG A 61 -5.66 -1.19 7.36
CA ARG A 61 -5.08 -0.07 8.11
C ARG A 61 -4.43 0.97 7.21
N ASN A 62 -4.02 0.55 6.02
CA ASN A 62 -3.43 1.42 5.02
C ASN A 62 -4.51 1.73 3.97
N CYS A 63 -4.87 2.99 3.87
CA CYS A 63 -5.75 3.55 2.85
C CYS A 63 -5.08 4.83 2.36
N LEU A 64 -4.53 4.80 1.15
CA LEU A 64 -3.74 5.88 0.57
C LEU A 64 -4.51 6.44 -0.62
N ASP A 65 -5.03 7.65 -0.45
CA ASP A 65 -5.74 8.36 -1.52
C ASP A 65 -4.75 8.90 -2.56
N GLY A 66 -5.17 8.82 -3.82
CA GLY A 66 -4.37 9.26 -4.94
C GLY A 66 -5.20 9.44 -6.21
N THR A 67 -4.46 9.66 -7.30
CA THR A 67 -5.01 9.76 -8.64
C THR A 67 -4.39 8.68 -9.50
N ILE A 68 -5.22 7.99 -10.29
CA ILE A 68 -4.73 7.00 -11.25
C ILE A 68 -3.87 7.72 -12.27
N SER A 69 -2.57 7.42 -12.30
CA SER A 69 -1.60 8.04 -13.20
C SER A 69 -1.29 7.18 -14.42
N ALA A 70 -1.44 5.85 -14.32
CA ALA A 70 -1.33 4.95 -15.46
C ALA A 70 -2.18 3.69 -15.28
N ILE A 71 -2.61 3.10 -16.40
CA ILE A 71 -3.28 1.81 -16.49
C ILE A 71 -2.59 1.02 -17.59
N THR A 72 -2.07 -0.15 -17.27
CA THR A 72 -1.48 -1.10 -18.22
C THR A 72 -2.32 -2.35 -18.25
N GLU A 73 -3.10 -2.52 -19.32
CA GLU A 73 -4.00 -3.65 -19.48
C GLU A 73 -3.24 -4.88 -20.01
N GLY A 74 -3.48 -6.02 -19.37
CA GLY A 74 -3.11 -7.34 -19.86
C GLY A 74 -4.35 -8.24 -19.98
N PRO A 75 -4.21 -9.41 -20.60
CA PRO A 75 -5.34 -10.28 -20.92
C PRO A 75 -6.05 -10.89 -19.69
N ILE A 76 -5.38 -10.90 -18.53
CA ILE A 76 -5.90 -11.47 -17.28
C ILE A 76 -5.85 -10.44 -16.14
N SER A 77 -4.81 -9.62 -16.13
CA SER A 77 -4.59 -8.64 -15.07
C SER A 77 -4.29 -7.28 -15.66
N THR A 78 -4.65 -6.24 -14.91
CA THR A 78 -4.36 -4.85 -15.22
C THR A 78 -3.48 -4.30 -14.09
N ASP A 79 -2.35 -3.71 -14.45
CA ASP A 79 -1.53 -2.94 -13.52
C ASP A 79 -2.01 -1.49 -13.50
N VAL A 80 -2.23 -0.96 -12.30
CA VAL A 80 -2.73 0.39 -12.08
C VAL A 80 -1.74 1.14 -11.20
N ALA A 81 -1.20 2.23 -11.71
CA ALA A 81 -0.34 3.13 -10.96
C ALA A 81 -1.15 4.28 -10.38
N LEU A 82 -1.01 4.53 -9.07
CA LEU A 82 -1.65 5.63 -8.35
C LEU A 82 -0.57 6.59 -7.85
N THR A 83 -0.64 7.85 -8.28
CA THR A 83 0.16 8.92 -7.69
C THR A 83 -0.53 9.45 -6.44
N LEU A 84 0.19 9.41 -5.33
CA LEU A 84 -0.26 9.86 -4.02
C LEU A 84 0.02 11.35 -3.82
N GLY A 85 -0.61 11.95 -2.80
CA GLY A 85 -0.44 13.39 -2.49
C GLY A 85 0.98 13.83 -2.14
N ASN A 86 1.88 12.90 -1.77
CA ASN A 86 3.29 13.16 -1.53
C ASN A 86 4.20 12.94 -2.76
N GLY A 87 3.61 12.72 -3.94
CA GLY A 87 4.33 12.50 -5.19
C GLY A 87 4.87 11.08 -5.39
N GLN A 88 4.71 10.18 -4.40
CA GLN A 88 5.07 8.77 -4.58
C GLN A 88 4.00 8.02 -5.39
N THR A 89 4.37 6.86 -5.92
CA THR A 89 3.49 5.99 -6.69
C THR A 89 3.27 4.66 -5.97
N VAL A 90 2.02 4.21 -5.90
CA VAL A 90 1.65 2.85 -5.46
C VAL A 90 1.05 2.10 -6.64
N HIS A 91 1.48 0.86 -6.83
CA HIS A 91 0.95 -0.02 -7.87
C HIS A 91 -0.06 -1.01 -7.27
N ALA A 92 -1.15 -1.23 -7.98
CA ALA A 92 -2.13 -2.26 -7.71
C ALA A 92 -2.28 -3.15 -8.95
N THR A 93 -2.17 -4.46 -8.77
CA THR A 93 -2.48 -5.42 -9.84
C THR A 93 -3.84 -6.03 -9.54
N ILE A 94 -4.82 -5.73 -10.38
CA ILE A 94 -6.18 -6.26 -10.29
C ILE A 94 -6.50 -7.09 -11.53
N THR A 95 -7.60 -7.83 -11.49
CA THR A 95 -8.05 -8.58 -12.66
C THR A 95 -8.56 -7.62 -13.75
N HIS A 96 -8.43 -7.96 -15.03
CA HIS A 96 -8.81 -7.07 -16.13
C HIS A 96 -10.31 -6.73 -16.14
N GLU A 97 -11.13 -7.72 -15.83
CA GLU A 97 -12.58 -7.63 -15.64
C GLU A 97 -12.93 -6.65 -14.50
N SER A 98 -12.11 -6.62 -13.43
CA SER A 98 -12.28 -5.65 -12.34
C SER A 98 -11.99 -4.23 -12.79
N SER A 99 -10.95 -4.01 -13.61
CA SER A 99 -10.63 -2.66 -14.13
C SER A 99 -11.75 -2.13 -15.03
N VAL A 100 -12.29 -2.99 -15.90
CA VAL A 100 -13.45 -2.69 -16.76
C VAL A 100 -14.70 -2.41 -15.92
N THR A 101 -15.01 -3.28 -14.95
CA THR A 101 -16.20 -3.15 -14.09
C THR A 101 -16.17 -1.87 -13.25
N LEU A 102 -15.00 -1.51 -12.72
CA LEU A 102 -14.81 -0.28 -11.93
C LEU A 102 -14.75 0.97 -12.81
N GLY A 103 -14.68 0.84 -14.14
CA GLY A 103 -14.62 1.95 -15.08
C GLY A 103 -13.39 2.84 -14.86
N LEU A 104 -12.24 2.24 -14.54
CA LEU A 104 -11.02 2.97 -14.19
C LEU A 104 -10.55 3.86 -15.34
N LYS A 105 -10.08 5.06 -15.00
CA LYS A 105 -9.56 6.03 -15.98
C LYS A 105 -8.35 6.74 -15.39
N VAL A 106 -7.35 6.99 -16.22
CA VAL A 106 -6.25 7.90 -15.86
C VAL A 106 -6.83 9.28 -15.54
N GLY A 107 -6.32 9.89 -14.46
CA GLY A 107 -6.81 11.15 -13.91
C GLY A 107 -7.97 11.01 -12.92
N ALA A 108 -8.57 9.82 -12.78
CA ALA A 108 -9.65 9.60 -11.81
C ALA A 108 -9.10 9.39 -10.39
N PRO A 109 -9.85 9.82 -9.34
CA PRO A 109 -9.49 9.56 -7.96
C PRO A 109 -9.67 8.08 -7.61
N ALA A 110 -8.75 7.55 -6.80
CA ALA A 110 -8.84 6.20 -6.25
C ALA A 110 -8.06 6.09 -4.93
N THR A 111 -8.39 5.08 -4.14
CA THR A 111 -7.68 4.75 -2.89
C THR A 111 -7.00 3.40 -3.03
N ALA A 112 -5.68 3.36 -2.79
CA ALA A 112 -4.94 2.11 -2.61
C ALA A 112 -5.10 1.63 -1.16
N ALA A 113 -5.65 0.45 -0.96
CA ALA A 113 -5.88 -0.11 0.37
C ALA A 113 -5.20 -1.47 0.55
N PHE A 114 -4.47 -1.65 1.65
CA PHE A 114 -3.81 -2.92 1.95
C PHE A 114 -3.69 -3.15 3.46
N LYS A 115 -3.64 -4.42 3.85
CA LYS A 115 -3.53 -4.81 5.25
C LYS A 115 -2.11 -4.56 5.76
N ALA A 116 -1.98 -4.22 7.04
CA ALA A 116 -0.68 -4.08 7.71
C ALA A 116 0.24 -5.31 7.59
N PRO A 117 -0.23 -6.57 7.70
CA PRO A 117 0.60 -7.76 7.45
C PRO A 117 1.05 -7.95 6.00
N SER A 118 0.57 -7.16 5.04
CA SER A 118 1.03 -7.20 3.64
C SER A 118 2.26 -6.31 3.40
N VAL A 119 2.71 -5.57 4.42
CA VAL A 119 3.88 -4.71 4.35
C VAL A 119 5.09 -5.45 4.90
N ILE A 120 6.13 -5.60 4.09
CA ILE A 120 7.43 -6.14 4.48
C ILE A 120 8.39 -4.98 4.70
N LEU A 121 9.14 -5.00 5.81
CA LEU A 121 10.18 -4.01 6.10
C LEU A 121 11.56 -4.59 5.82
N GLY A 122 12.40 -3.83 5.15
CA GLY A 122 13.84 -4.09 5.00
C GLY A 122 14.64 -2.91 5.55
N LEU A 123 15.82 -3.18 6.12
CA LEU A 123 16.73 -2.12 6.55
C LEU A 123 17.38 -1.44 5.35
N VAL A 124 17.65 -0.14 5.46
CA VAL A 124 18.46 0.59 4.49
C VAL A 124 19.93 0.34 4.84
N GLY A 125 20.70 -0.18 3.88
CA GLY A 125 22.16 -0.32 3.98
C GLY A 125 22.90 0.98 3.77
#